data_AF-A0ABD1D4M0-F1
#
_entry.id   AF-A0ABD1D4M0-F1
#
_cell.length_a   1.000
_cell.length_b   1.000
_cell.length_c   1.000
_cell.angle_alpha   90.00
_cell.angle_beta   90.00
_cell.angle_gamma   90.00
#
_symmetry.space_group_name_H-M   'P 1'
#
loop_
_entity.id
_entity.type
_entity.pdbx_description
1 polymer ?
#
loop_
_entity_poly.entity_id
_entity_poly.type
_entity_poly.pdbx_seq_one_letter_code
_entity_poly.pdbx_strand_id
1 'polypeptide(L)'
;VSTMAALNGELYVGTTWGCIIIVEKLSLRPITIFRPFEEDVRCIVPLYGGPVPMVVTVGRGYRSLIDRYTDFTTGQVATPSASSQDKRLKEALLKDRSNNMHALIWTAEHWTPV
;
A
#
# COMPACT_ATOMS: atom_id res chain seq x y z
N VAL A 1 5.83 2.77 14.06
CA VAL A 1 5.48 3.75 13.00
C VAL A 1 6.70 3.91 12.12
N SER A 2 6.55 3.85 10.79
CA SER A 2 7.67 4.00 9.84
C SER A 2 7.64 5.32 9.05
N THR A 3 6.45 5.85 8.78
CA THR A 3 6.24 7.11 8.07
C THR A 3 4.88 7.69 8.44
N MET A 4 4.70 9.00 8.32
CA MET A 4 3.42 9.66 8.55
C MET A 4 3.25 10.84 7.59
N ALA A 5 2.01 11.12 7.19
CA ALA A 5 1.67 12.33 6.46
C ALA A 5 0.28 12.81 6.88
N ALA A 6 0.07 14.13 6.85
CA ALA A 6 -1.24 14.73 7.09
C ALA A 6 -1.78 15.31 5.78
N LEU A 7 -3.06 15.06 5.50
CA LEU A 7 -3.77 15.63 4.36
C LEU A 7 -5.20 15.92 4.81
N ASN A 8 -5.64 17.17 4.66
CA ASN A 8 -6.94 17.64 5.13
C ASN A 8 -7.18 17.32 6.63
N GLY A 9 -8.30 16.68 6.95
CA GLY A 9 -8.72 16.28 8.30
C GLY A 9 -8.13 14.94 8.78
N GLU A 10 -7.24 14.34 8.00
CA GLU A 10 -6.78 12.95 8.19
C GLU A 10 -5.27 12.88 8.40
N LEU A 11 -4.87 11.87 9.16
CA LEU A 11 -3.50 11.47 9.41
C LEU A 11 -3.28 10.06 8.88
N TYR A 12 -2.33 9.93 7.96
CA TYR A 12 -1.95 8.69 7.31
C TYR A 12 -0.69 8.16 8.01
N VAL A 13 -0.77 6.97 8.58
CA VAL A 13 0.31 6.36 9.37
C VAL A 13 0.76 5.06 8.71
N GLY A 14 2.00 5.05 8.21
CA GLY A 14 2.65 3.85 7.72
C GLY A 14 3.30 3.07 8.85
N THR A 15 3.28 1.74 8.73
CA THR A 15 3.89 0.82 9.70
C THR A 15 5.03 0.02 9.07
N THR A 16 5.90 -0.52 9.93
CA THR A 16 6.98 -1.43 9.53
C THR A 16 6.49 -2.79 9.03
N TRP A 17 5.18 -3.04 9.14
CA TRP A 17 4.52 -4.28 8.73
C TRP A 17 3.64 -4.09 7.49
N GLY A 18 3.77 -2.95 6.81
CA GLY A 18 3.08 -2.69 5.54
C GLY A 18 1.64 -2.28 5.65
N CYS A 19 1.16 -2.04 6.87
CA CYS A 19 -0.14 -1.42 7.10
C CYS A 19 -0.06 0.09 6.95
N ILE A 20 -1.10 0.66 6.35
CA ILE A 20 -1.45 2.07 6.37
C ILE A 20 -2.68 2.20 7.27
N ILE A 21 -2.60 3.09 8.24
CA ILE A 21 -3.68 3.43 9.16
C ILE A 21 -4.14 4.83 8.83
N ILE A 22 -5.45 5.00 8.61
CA ILE A 22 -6.07 6.30 8.41
C ILE A 22 -6.75 6.70 9.71
N VAL A 23 -6.45 7.89 10.20
CA VAL A 23 -6.85 8.38 11.51
C VAL A 23 -7.41 9.79 11.38
N GLU A 24 -8.46 10.12 12.12
CA GLU A 24 -8.89 11.51 12.28
C GLU A 24 -7.77 12.34 12.93
N LYS A 25 -7.34 13.43 12.28
CA LYS A 25 -6.16 14.20 12.71
C LYS A 25 -6.29 14.82 14.09
N LEU A 26 -7.49 15.26 14.47
CA LEU A 26 -7.73 15.97 15.73
C LEU A 26 -8.04 15.03 16.90
N SER A 27 -8.91 14.04 16.68
CA SER A 27 -9.33 13.09 17.73
C SER A 27 -8.36 11.92 17.89
N LEU A 28 -7.47 11.70 16.91
CA LEU A 28 -6.62 10.51 16.78
C LEU A 28 -7.41 9.19 16.77
N ARG A 29 -8.71 9.24 16.45
CA ARG A 29 -9.55 8.07 16.31
C ARG A 29 -9.21 7.35 15.00
N PRO A 30 -8.87 6.04 15.02
CA PRO A 30 -8.67 5.28 13.81
C PRO A 30 -9.97 5.20 12.99
N ILE A 31 -9.88 5.48 11.69
CA ILE A 31 -10.98 5.36 10.73
C ILE A 31 -10.91 3.97 10.09
N THR A 32 -9.78 3.66 9.46
CA THR A 32 -9.58 2.37 8.77
C THR A 32 -8.11 1.96 8.76
N ILE A 33 -7.87 0.69 8.46
CA ILE A 33 -6.54 0.11 8.30
C ILE A 33 -6.55 -0.87 7.12
N PHE A 34 -5.52 -0.80 6.30
CA PHE A 34 -5.29 -1.77 5.23
C PHE A 34 -3.80 -2.04 5.05
N ARG A 35 -3.47 -3.21 4.47
CA ARG A 35 -2.09 -3.70 4.32
C ARG A 35 -1.74 -3.91 2.85
N PRO A 36 -1.38 -2.85 2.11
CA PRO A 36 -1.03 -2.95 0.69
C PRO A 36 0.42 -3.38 0.46
N PHE A 37 1.26 -3.39 1.50
CA PHE A 37 2.65 -3.82 1.39
C PHE A 37 2.92 -5.06 2.25
N GLU A 38 3.86 -5.89 1.79
CA GLU A 38 4.29 -7.08 2.55
C GLU A 38 5.21 -6.68 3.70
N GLU A 39 6.09 -5.71 3.45
CA GLU A 39 7.10 -5.16 4.36
C GLU A 39 6.81 -3.68 4.71
N ASP A 40 7.80 -2.88 5.11
CA ASP A 40 7.58 -1.53 5.62
C ASP A 40 7.04 -0.53 4.59
N VAL A 41 6.14 0.33 5.06
CA VAL A 41 5.77 1.55 4.33
C VAL A 41 6.91 2.55 4.48
N ARG A 42 7.56 2.90 3.38
CA ARG A 42 8.74 3.78 3.34
C ARG A 42 8.38 5.26 3.26
N CYS A 43 7.32 5.58 2.53
CA CYS A 43 6.93 6.97 2.30
C CYS A 43 5.42 7.09 2.10
N ILE A 44 4.86 8.21 2.56
CA ILE A 44 3.50 8.65 2.27
C ILE A 44 3.61 10.10 1.80
N VAL A 45 3.17 10.38 0.58
CA VAL A 45 3.29 11.69 -0.07
C VAL A 45 1.90 12.19 -0.43
N PRO A 46 1.37 13.20 0.29
CA PRO A 46 0.20 13.94 -0.16
C PRO A 46 0.49 14.64 -1.49
N LEU A 47 -0.43 14.55 -2.45
CA LEU A 47 -0.36 15.27 -3.71
C LEU A 47 -1.30 16.48 -3.65
N TYR A 48 -0.78 17.65 -4.02
CA TYR A 48 -1.51 18.91 -4.02
C TYR A 48 -1.76 19.41 -5.45
N GLY A 49 -2.79 20.23 -5.63
CA GLY A 49 -3.07 20.89 -6.91
C GLY A 49 -3.93 20.11 -7.90
N GLY A 50 -4.41 18.92 -7.53
CA GLY A 50 -5.41 18.16 -8.28
C GLY A 50 -6.85 18.53 -7.89
N PRO A 51 -7.85 18.12 -8.70
CA PRO A 51 -9.27 18.36 -8.40
C PRO A 51 -9.78 17.52 -7.21
N VAL A 52 -9.09 16.42 -6.90
CA VAL A 52 -9.38 15.53 -5.77
C VAL A 52 -8.13 15.39 -4.90
N PRO A 53 -8.27 15.28 -3.57
CA PRO A 53 -7.11 15.01 -2.71
C PRO A 53 -6.57 13.61 -3.05
N MET A 54 -5.26 13.50 -3.23
CA MET A 54 -4.61 12.23 -3.53
C MET A 54 -3.42 12.00 -2.62
N VAL A 55 -3.11 10.72 -2.39
CA VAL A 55 -1.91 10.31 -1.65
C VAL A 55 -1.19 9.21 -2.40
N VAL A 56 0.14 9.29 -2.42
CA VAL A 56 1.01 8.21 -2.88
C VAL A 56 1.60 7.51 -1.68
N THR A 57 1.47 6.20 -1.61
CA THR A 57 2.15 5.38 -0.61
C THR A 57 3.18 4.50 -1.29
N VAL A 58 4.35 4.40 -0.67
CA VAL A 58 5.50 3.67 -1.22
C VAL A 58 5.99 2.68 -0.18
N GLY A 59 6.18 1.42 -0.57
CA GLY A 59 6.57 0.34 0.34
C GLY A 59 7.16 -0.86 -0.39
N ARG A 60 7.69 -1.83 0.37
CA ARG A 60 8.33 -3.03 -0.15
C ARG A 60 7.37 -4.21 -0.22
N GLY A 61 7.41 -4.91 -1.35
CA GLY A 61 6.49 -5.99 -1.70
C GLY A 61 5.06 -5.49 -1.89
N TYR A 62 4.44 -5.77 -3.03
CA TYR A 62 3.03 -5.44 -3.24
C TYR A 62 2.14 -6.58 -2.74
N ARG A 63 1.18 -6.25 -1.89
CA ARG A 63 0.17 -7.17 -1.40
C ARG A 63 -1.17 -6.80 -2.00
N SER A 64 -1.60 -7.57 -3.01
CA SER A 64 -2.81 -7.25 -3.77
C SER A 64 -4.06 -7.19 -2.89
N LEU A 65 -4.60 -5.98 -2.76
CA LEU A 65 -5.88 -5.75 -2.10
C LEU A 65 -7.05 -6.05 -3.05
N ILE A 66 -6.86 -5.80 -4.35
CA ILE A 66 -7.87 -6.04 -5.39
C ILE A 66 -8.16 -7.54 -5.46
N ASP A 67 -7.13 -8.39 -5.59
CA ASP A 67 -7.32 -9.85 -5.66
C ASP A 67 -7.91 -10.44 -4.36
N ARG A 68 -7.87 -9.68 -3.26
CA ARG A 68 -8.36 -10.10 -1.95
C ARG A 68 -9.79 -9.67 -1.67
N TYR A 69 -10.16 -8.47 -2.11
CA TYR A 69 -11.40 -7.81 -1.74
C TYR A 69 -12.34 -7.58 -2.93
N THR A 70 -11.96 -8.02 -4.13
CA THR A 70 -12.79 -7.95 -5.33
C THR A 70 -12.70 -9.25 -6.12
N ASP A 71 -13.70 -9.52 -6.96
CA ASP A 71 -13.67 -10.66 -7.89
C ASP A 71 -12.84 -10.37 -9.15
N PHE A 72 -12.18 -9.21 -9.20
CA PHE A 72 -11.33 -8.83 -10.31
C PHE A 72 -9.96 -9.49 -10.16
N THR A 73 -9.62 -10.38 -11.09
CA THR A 73 -8.29 -10.98 -11.14
C THR A 73 -7.36 -10.00 -11.83
N THR A 74 -6.47 -9.39 -11.06
CA THR A 74 -5.45 -8.47 -11.58
C THR A 74 -4.33 -9.29 -12.23
N GLY A 75 -4.61 -9.91 -13.37
CA GLY A 75 -3.71 -10.86 -14.06
C GLY A 75 -2.33 -10.28 -14.47
N GLN A 76 -2.08 -8.99 -14.23
CA GLN A 76 -0.87 -8.28 -14.65
C GLN A 76 -0.32 -7.23 -13.67
N VAL A 77 -0.86 -7.05 -12.45
CA VAL A 77 -0.07 -6.38 -11.39
C VAL A 77 0.91 -7.42 -10.89
N ALA A 78 1.97 -7.58 -11.67
CA ALA A 78 2.64 -8.84 -11.82
C ALA A 78 3.26 -9.28 -10.49
N THR A 79 2.62 -10.25 -9.84
CA THR A 79 3.37 -11.29 -9.17
C THR A 79 3.60 -12.38 -10.21
N PRO A 80 4.64 -12.35 -11.10
CA PRO A 80 4.86 -13.46 -12.01
C PRO A 80 5.05 -14.73 -11.18
N SER A 81 4.10 -15.65 -11.28
CA SER A 81 4.23 -17.01 -10.82
C SER A 81 5.26 -17.66 -11.74
N ALA A 82 6.52 -17.72 -11.30
CA ALA A 82 7.58 -18.34 -12.06
C ALA A 82 7.23 -19.82 -12.31
N SER A 83 6.93 -20.15 -13.57
CA SER A 83 6.66 -21.50 -14.07
C SER A 83 7.95 -22.25 -14.46
N SER A 84 9.07 -21.99 -13.77
CA SER A 84 10.37 -22.56 -14.08
C SER A 84 10.80 -23.61 -13.06
N GLN A 85 11.31 -24.74 -13.54
CA GLN A 85 11.56 -25.98 -12.78
C GLN A 85 12.74 -25.93 -11.78
N ASP A 86 13.40 -24.78 -11.58
CA ASP A 86 14.52 -24.65 -10.64
C ASP A 86 14.12 -23.93 -9.35
N LYS A 87 13.94 -24.70 -8.27
CA LYS A 87 13.57 -24.18 -6.93
C LYS A 87 14.54 -23.11 -6.42
N ARG A 88 15.85 -23.27 -6.64
CA ARG A 88 16.88 -22.30 -6.20
C ARG A 88 16.80 -20.97 -6.94
N LEU A 89 16.61 -21.00 -8.26
CA LEU A 89 16.44 -19.78 -9.05
C LEU A 89 15.13 -19.09 -8.69
N LYS A 90 14.05 -19.86 -8.48
CA LYS A 90 12.76 -19.35 -8.01
C LYS A 90 12.89 -18.66 -6.65
N GLU A 91 13.57 -19.25 -5.68
CA GLU A 91 13.80 -18.63 -4.36
C GLU A 91 14.61 -17.34 -4.47
N ALA A 92 15.68 -17.33 -5.27
CA ALA A 92 16.48 -16.13 -5.50
C ALA A 92 15.66 -15.02 -6.17
N LEU A 93 14.87 -15.35 -7.19
CA LEU A 93 14.00 -14.39 -7.89
C LEU A 93 12.85 -13.89 -6.99
N LEU A 94 12.26 -14.75 -6.16
CA LEU A 94 11.22 -14.34 -5.20
C LEU A 94 11.80 -13.43 -4.11
N LYS A 95 13.01 -13.73 -3.64
CA LYS A 95 13.72 -12.92 -2.65
C LYS A 95 14.19 -11.57 -3.21
N ASP A 96 14.61 -11.54 -4.47
CA ASP A 96 14.95 -10.28 -5.13
C ASP A 96 13.70 -9.41 -5.31
N ARG A 97 12.57 -10.03 -5.67
CA ARG A 97 11.29 -9.34 -5.85
C ARG A 97 10.64 -8.86 -4.56
N SER A 98 10.90 -9.49 -3.41
CA SER A 98 10.44 -8.94 -2.13
C SER A 98 11.09 -7.58 -1.82
N ASN A 99 12.26 -7.30 -2.40
CA ASN A 99 12.91 -5.99 -2.30
C ASN A 99 12.35 -4.92 -3.24
N ASN A 100 11.45 -5.28 -4.17
CA ASN A 100 10.90 -4.30 -5.09
C ASN A 100 10.07 -3.25 -4.34
N MET A 101 10.37 -1.99 -4.64
CA MET A 101 9.60 -0.84 -4.20
C MET A 101 8.36 -0.70 -5.09
N HIS A 102 7.20 -0.58 -4.47
CA HIS A 102 5.93 -0.35 -5.16
C HIS A 102 5.35 0.98 -4.69
N ALA A 103 4.74 1.71 -5.62
CA ALA A 103 4.02 2.96 -5.35
C ALA A 103 2.54 2.77 -5.69
N LEU A 104 1.67 3.18 -4.78
CA LEU A 104 0.22 3.09 -4.93
C LEU A 104 -0.36 4.49 -4.78
N ILE A 105 -1.24 4.85 -5.70
CA ILE A 105 -1.89 6.15 -5.73
C ILE A 105 -3.35 5.96 -5.34
N TRP A 106 -3.82 6.75 -4.38
CA TRP A 106 -5.17 6.66 -3.82
C TRP A 106 -5.84 8.03 -3.86
N THR A 107 -7.14 8.03 -4.08
CA THR A 107 -7.99 9.16 -3.67
C THR A 107 -8.05 9.20 -2.14
N ALA A 108 -7.80 10.37 -1.57
CA ALA A 108 -7.66 10.60 -0.12
C ALA A 108 -8.95 11.20 0.47
N GLU A 109 -10.05 10.46 0.28
CA GLU A 109 -11.40 10.84 0.71
C GLU A 109 -12.30 9.59 0.82
N HIS A 110 -13.46 9.73 1.45
CA HIS A 110 -14.47 8.66 1.59
C HIS A 110 -13.99 7.41 2.36
N TRP A 111 -13.16 7.58 3.39
CA TRP A 111 -12.71 6.47 4.25
C TRP A 111 -13.77 5.95 5.22
N THR A 112 -14.83 6.72 5.44
CA THR A 112 -16.00 6.34 6.24
C THR A 112 -17.11 5.81 5.32
N PRO A 113 -17.80 4.71 5.69
CA PRO A 113 -18.98 4.27 4.97
C PRO A 113 -20.03 5.39 4.89
N VAL A 114 -20.70 5.50 3.74
CA VAL A 114 -21.86 6.37 3.53
C VAL A 114 -23.12 5.69 4.08
#